data_AF-A0A3D5DXJ6-F1
#
_entry.id   AF-A0A3D5DXJ6-F1
#
_cell.length_a   1.000
_cell.length_b   1.000
_cell.length_c   1.000
_cell.angle_alpha   90.00
_cell.angle_beta   90.00
_cell.angle_gamma   90.00
#
_symmetry.space_group_name_H-M   'P 1'
#
loop_
_entity.id
_entity.type
_entity.pdbx_description
1 polymer ?
#
loop_
_entity_poly.entity_id
_entity_poly.type
_entity_poly.pdbx_seq_one_letter_code
_entity_poly.pdbx_strand_id
1 'polypeptide(L)'
;MNGSPPGHDQITLTVPQGRCLCNDRQHRNLGTLADVIVTFGQLGVPGTPRDAFWPECWRRSYPMCSPCWETTRQTAAKARPHLTITDLTP
;
A
#
# COMPACT_ATOMS: atom_id res chain seq x y z
N MET A 1 13.41 -11.74 5.27
CA MET A 1 12.34 -11.97 6.26
C MET A 1 11.02 -12.01 5.52
N ASN A 2 10.36 -13.16 5.45
CA ASN A 2 8.99 -13.24 4.92
C ASN A 2 8.05 -12.77 6.02
N GLY A 3 7.81 -11.47 6.09
CA GLY A 3 6.83 -10.89 7.00
C GLY A 3 5.46 -11.49 6.72
N SER A 4 4.71 -11.83 7.77
CA SER A 4 3.33 -12.27 7.64
C SER A 4 2.55 -11.26 6.77
N PRO A 5 1.67 -11.73 5.87
CA PRO A 5 0.87 -10.81 5.07
C PRO A 5 0.06 -9.90 6.00
N PRO A 6 -0.10 -8.61 5.65
CA PRO A 6 -0.82 -7.66 6.49
C PRO A 6 -2.25 -8.12 6.76
N GLY A 7 -2.67 -7.99 8.01
CA GLY A 7 -3.99 -8.38 8.50
C GLY A 7 -5.08 -7.34 8.22
N HIS A 8 -6.10 -7.31 9.08
CA HIS A 8 -7.17 -6.32 8.99
C HIS A 8 -6.66 -4.93 9.34
N ASP A 9 -7.07 -3.91 8.58
CA ASP A 9 -6.63 -2.51 8.75
C ASP A 9 -5.13 -2.36 8.91
N GLN A 10 -4.38 -3.13 8.12
CA GLN A 10 -2.94 -3.09 8.13
C GLN A 10 -2.40 -2.77 6.75
N ILE A 11 -1.39 -1.91 6.71
CA ILE A 11 -0.51 -1.73 5.55
C ILE A 11 0.91 -2.04 6.02
N THR A 12 1.67 -2.74 5.19
CA THR A 12 3.09 -2.98 5.42
C THR A 12 3.90 -2.33 4.31
N LEU A 13 5.05 -1.76 4.68
CA LEU A 13 6.00 -1.14 3.76
C LEU A 13 7.27 -1.97 3.73
N THR A 14 7.79 -2.23 2.55
CA THR A 14 9.12 -2.83 2.36
C THR A 14 9.92 -2.05 1.33
N VAL A 15 11.24 -2.23 1.34
CA VAL A 15 12.09 -1.68 0.28
C VAL A 15 11.93 -2.49 -1.01
N PRO A 16 11.87 -1.85 -2.18
CA PRO A 16 11.95 -2.55 -3.47
C PRO A 16 13.27 -3.32 -3.59
N GLN A 17 13.19 -4.61 -3.93
CA GLN A 17 14.38 -5.42 -4.23
C GLN A 17 14.83 -5.14 -5.67
N GLY A 18 15.49 -4.00 -5.87
CA GLY A 18 16.00 -3.56 -7.17
C GLY A 18 15.25 -2.38 -7.77
N ARG A 19 15.47 -2.13 -9.07
CA ARG A 19 14.83 -1.02 -9.79
C ARG A 19 13.39 -1.38 -10.16
N CYS A 20 12.44 -0.99 -9.30
CA CYS A 20 11.02 -1.06 -9.59
C CYS A 20 10.49 0.32 -9.99
N LEU A 21 9.65 0.39 -11.03
CA LEU A 21 8.95 1.62 -11.38
C LEU A 21 7.72 1.81 -10.51
N CYS A 22 7.32 3.07 -10.30
CA CYS A 22 6.07 3.40 -9.64
C CYS A 22 4.87 2.76 -10.37
N ASN A 23 3.86 2.35 -9.61
CA ASN A 23 2.63 1.75 -10.14
C ASN A 23 1.73 2.77 -10.84
N ASP A 24 1.77 4.05 -10.42
CA ASP A 24 0.99 5.10 -11.07
C ASP A 24 1.37 5.21 -12.55
N ARG A 25 0.37 5.22 -13.43
CA ARG A 25 0.59 5.14 -14.88
C ARG A 25 1.39 6.33 -15.40
N GLN A 26 1.12 7.53 -14.91
CA GLN A 26 1.80 8.75 -15.36
C GLN A 26 3.26 8.73 -14.91
N HIS A 27 3.51 8.43 -13.64
CA HIS A 27 4.87 8.34 -13.11
C HIS A 27 5.67 7.19 -13.72
N ARG A 28 5.03 6.04 -13.96
CA ARG A 28 5.65 4.91 -14.64
C ARG A 28 6.14 5.28 -16.04
N ASN A 29 5.31 6.00 -16.80
CA ASN A 29 5.65 6.45 -18.15
C ASN A 29 6.81 7.46 -18.17
N LEU A 30 6.99 8.21 -17.08
CA LEU A 30 8.12 9.12 -16.88
C LEU A 30 9.39 8.42 -16.36
N GLY A 31 9.34 7.11 -16.12
CA GLY A 31 10.48 6.34 -15.58
C GLY A 31 10.72 6.54 -14.09
N THR A 32 9.74 7.06 -13.34
CA THR A 32 9.87 7.30 -11.89
C THR A 32 10.01 5.97 -11.15
N LEU A 33 11.08 5.86 -10.36
CA LEU A 33 11.33 4.71 -9.51
C LEU A 33 10.42 4.72 -8.28
N ALA A 34 10.10 3.52 -7.79
CA ALA A 34 9.44 3.34 -6.51
C ALA A 34 10.46 3.42 -5.37
N ASP A 35 10.05 4.08 -4.29
CA ASP A 35 10.83 4.17 -3.05
C ASP A 35 10.39 3.10 -2.06
N VAL A 36 9.12 2.67 -2.15
CA VAL A 36 8.51 1.68 -1.25
C VAL A 36 7.66 0.67 -2.04
N ILE A 37 7.58 -0.55 -1.53
CA ILE A 37 6.54 -1.52 -1.89
C ILE A 37 5.48 -1.48 -0.80
N VAL A 38 4.27 -1.11 -1.18
CA VAL A 38 3.11 -1.01 -0.28
C VAL A 38 2.28 -2.27 -0.41
N THR A 39 2.18 -3.06 0.66
CA THR A 39 1.29 -4.22 0.70
C THR A 39 0.09 -3.92 1.56
N PHE A 40 -1.09 -4.01 0.95
CA PHE A 40 -2.35 -3.77 1.64
C PHE A 40 -2.85 -5.06 2.28
N GLY A 41 -3.24 -4.97 3.56
CA GLY A 41 -4.02 -5.99 4.22
C GLY A 41 -5.48 -5.91 3.78
N GLN A 42 -6.38 -6.26 4.69
CA GLN A 42 -7.80 -6.14 4.46
C GLN A 42 -8.33 -4.86 5.08
N LEU A 43 -8.57 -3.84 4.25
CA LEU A 43 -9.04 -2.54 4.72
C LEU A 43 -10.57 -2.52 4.76
N GLY A 44 -11.13 -3.07 5.83
CA GLY A 44 -12.58 -3.22 6.00
C GLY A 44 -13.04 -4.65 6.18
N VAL A 45 -14.37 -4.80 6.30
CA VAL A 45 -15.02 -6.08 6.52
C VAL A 45 -15.44 -6.69 5.17
N PRO A 46 -15.15 -7.98 4.91
CA PRO A 46 -15.58 -8.64 3.68
C PRO A 46 -17.10 -8.80 3.67
N GLY A 47 -17.72 -8.57 2.51
CA GLY A 47 -19.18 -8.71 2.37
C GLY A 47 -19.98 -7.48 2.82
N THR A 48 -19.33 -6.41 3.29
CA THR A 48 -19.96 -5.12 3.60
C THR A 48 -19.41 -4.03 2.67
N PRO A 49 -20.01 -3.81 1.47
CA PRO A 49 -19.47 -2.88 0.47
C PRO A 49 -19.34 -1.43 0.97
N ARG A 50 -20.12 -1.03 1.98
CA ARG A 50 -20.04 0.31 2.58
C ARG A 50 -18.79 0.52 3.43
N ASP A 51 -18.23 -0.56 3.99
CA ASP A 51 -17.08 -0.52 4.89
C ASP A 51 -15.80 -1.02 4.22
N ALA A 52 -15.91 -1.59 3.01
CA ALA A 52 -14.79 -2.06 2.22
C ALA A 52 -14.09 -0.89 1.53
N PHE A 53 -12.82 -0.68 1.87
CA PHE A 53 -11.98 0.36 1.29
C PHE A 53 -10.93 -0.27 0.37
N TRP A 54 -10.92 0.13 -0.91
CA TRP A 54 -10.08 -0.46 -1.97
C TRP A 54 -10.02 -1.99 -1.97
N PRO A 55 -11.17 -2.69 -2.05
CA PRO A 55 -11.20 -4.16 -2.04
C PRO A 55 -10.34 -4.80 -3.13
N GLU A 56 -10.17 -4.13 -4.28
CA GLU A 56 -9.31 -4.54 -5.38
C GLU A 56 -7.80 -4.57 -5.03
N CYS A 57 -7.39 -3.82 -4.00
CA CYS A 57 -6.01 -3.73 -3.55
C CYS A 57 -5.67 -4.73 -2.44
N TRP A 58 -6.67 -5.39 -1.84
CA TRP A 58 -6.45 -6.25 -0.67
C TRP A 58 -5.48 -7.40 -0.98
N ARG A 59 -4.53 -7.62 -0.06
CA ARG A 59 -3.45 -8.63 -0.14
C ARG A 59 -2.55 -8.48 -1.37
N ARG A 60 -2.56 -7.33 -2.03
CA ARG A 60 -1.69 -7.03 -3.16
C ARG A 60 -0.61 -6.02 -2.77
N SER A 61 0.51 -6.11 -3.46
CA SER A 61 1.66 -5.24 -3.30
C SER A 61 1.79 -4.30 -4.48
N TYR A 62 2.05 -3.02 -4.21
CA TYR A 62 2.17 -1.99 -5.22
C TYR A 62 3.46 -1.19 -5.02
N PRO A 63 4.35 -1.11 -6.02
CA PRO A 63 5.50 -0.21 -5.96
C PRO A 63 5.03 1.24 -6.05
N MET A 64 5.44 2.09 -5.13
CA MET A 64 5.07 3.51 -5.11
C MET A 64 6.30 4.39 -4.91
N CYS A 65 6.37 5.48 -5.66
CA CYS A 65 7.25 6.60 -5.32
C CYS A 65 6.71 7.35 -4.09
N SER A 66 7.57 8.12 -3.43
CA SER A 66 7.24 8.83 -2.19
C SER A 66 5.95 9.68 -2.28
N PRO A 67 5.70 10.45 -3.35
CA PRO A 67 4.45 11.20 -3.49
C PRO A 67 3.18 10.33 -3.60
N CYS A 68 3.27 9.22 -4.35
CA CYS A 68 2.14 8.29 -4.51
C CYS A 68 1.85 7.59 -3.18
N TRP A 69 2.89 7.22 -2.44
CA TRP A 69 2.73 6.62 -1.12
C TRP A 69 2.10 7.60 -0.14
N GLU A 70 2.59 8.85 -0.06
CA GLU A 70 2.05 9.84 0.87
C GLU A 70 0.56 10.12 0.60
N THR A 71 0.17 10.25 -0.67
CA THR A 71 -1.23 10.42 -1.07
C THR A 71 -2.09 9.22 -0.66
N THR A 72 -1.56 8.01 -0.87
CA THR A 72 -2.22 6.75 -0.48
C THR A 72 -2.41 6.68 1.03
N ARG A 73 -1.35 6.95 1.80
CA ARG A 73 -1.33 6.99 3.26
C ARG A 73 -2.39 7.96 3.80
N GLN A 74 -2.43 9.17 3.27
CA GLN A 74 -3.39 10.19 3.72
C GLN A 74 -4.84 9.78 3.46
N THR A 75 -5.11 9.24 2.26
CA THR A 75 -6.47 8.77 1.93
C THR A 75 -6.88 7.59 2.82
N ALA A 76 -5.98 6.63 3.02
CA ALA A 76 -6.23 5.46 3.85
C ALA A 76 -6.44 5.83 5.34
N ALA A 77 -5.62 6.73 5.89
CA ALA A 77 -5.76 7.19 7.28
C ALA A 77 -7.06 7.97 7.51
N LYS A 78 -7.52 8.76 6.53
CA LYS A 78 -8.82 9.45 6.59
C LYS A 78 -9.99 8.48 6.58
N ALA A 79 -9.92 7.45 5.73
CA ALA A 79 -10.98 6.45 5.63
C ALA A 79 -10.97 5.46 6.81
N ARG A 80 -9.79 5.18 7.38
CA ARG A 80 -9.58 4.18 8.43
C ARG A 80 -8.70 4.77 9.55
N PRO A 81 -9.31 5.45 10.55
CA PRO A 81 -8.56 6.08 11.64
C PRO A 81 -7.73 5.11 12.51
N HIS A 82 -8.10 3.83 12.52
CA HIS A 82 -7.40 2.78 13.26
C HIS A 82 -6.43 1.96 12.39
N LEU A 83 -6.15 2.44 11.17
CA LEU A 83 -5.20 1.81 10.26
C LEU A 83 -3.80 1.75 10.87
N THR A 84 -3.25 0.55 10.93
CA THR A 84 -1.86 0.33 11.34
C THR A 84 -0.98 0.30 10.11
N ILE A 85 0.06 1.13 10.08
CA ILE A 85 1.08 1.12 9.04
C ILE A 85 2.38 0.66 9.68
N THR A 86 2.90 -0.47 9.21
CA THR A 86 4.14 -1.06 9.72
C THR A 86 5.23 -0.93 8.66
N ASP A 87 6.32 -0.25 9.01
CA ASP A 87 7.52 -0.21 8.18
C ASP A 87 8.38 -1.45 8.48
N LEU A 88 8.64 -2.26 7.45
CA LEU A 88 9.45 -3.48 7.51
C LEU A 88 10.75 -3.31 6.70
N THR A 89 11.15 -2.07 6.40
CA THR A 89 12.47 -1.79 5.86
C THR A 89 13.54 -2.21 6.89
N PRO A 90 14.63 -2.88 6.44
CA PRO A 90 15.71 -3.34 7.33
C PRO A 90 16.57 -2.21 7.88
#